data_AF-A0A504BJG0-F1
#
_entry.id   AF-A0A504BJG0-F1
#
_cell.length_a   1.000
_cell.length_b   1.000
_cell.length_c   1.000
_cell.angle_alpha   90.00
_cell.angle_beta   90.00
_cell.angle_gamma   90.00
#
_symmetry.space_group_name_H-M   'P 1'
#
loop_
_entity.id
_entity.type
_entity.pdbx_description
1 polymer ?
#
loop_
_entity_poly.entity_id
_entity_poly.type
_entity_poly.pdbx_seq_one_letter_code
_entity_poly.pdbx_strand_id
1 'polypeptide(L)'
;MALWSEEARRAFHAGSHLAVLWERAGIAVPSSANFLRGTGSGYATGISDGRVVAMDKLKGFAKEMGRAPADRLIDYCVAGLTTAQIAMKHGAKEREMAPVLHHDLRSCAEHFNFVTGRR
;
A
#
# COMPACT_ATOMS: atom_id res chain seq x y z
N MET A 1 -22.25 -18.15 -4.86
CA MET A 1 -22.07 -16.73 -4.50
C MET A 1 -20.80 -16.67 -3.66
N ALA A 2 -19.79 -15.92 -4.11
CA ALA A 2 -18.38 -16.22 -3.85
C ALA A 2 -17.96 -16.16 -2.36
N LEU A 3 -17.47 -17.30 -1.85
CA LEU A 3 -16.76 -17.44 -0.58
C LEU A 3 -15.34 -16.88 -0.75
N TRP A 4 -15.18 -15.56 -0.65
CA TRP A 4 -13.85 -15.00 -0.41
C TRP A 4 -13.50 -15.30 1.05
N SER A 5 -12.31 -15.85 1.30
CA SER A 5 -11.85 -16.06 2.68
C SER A 5 -11.78 -14.71 3.39
N GLU A 6 -12.14 -14.67 4.67
CA GLU A 6 -12.08 -13.45 5.49
C GLU A 6 -10.69 -12.80 5.45
N GLU A 7 -9.65 -13.61 5.38
CA GLU A 7 -8.27 -13.17 5.23
C GLU A 7 -8.02 -12.40 3.92
N ALA A 8 -8.53 -12.89 2.79
CA ALA A 8 -8.39 -12.24 1.49
C ALA A 8 -9.06 -10.85 1.49
N ARG A 9 -10.23 -10.71 2.15
CA ARG A 9 -10.94 -9.44 2.28
C ARG A 9 -10.11 -8.42 3.09
N ARG A 10 -9.47 -8.85 4.19
CA ARG A 10 -8.66 -7.97 5.05
C ARG A 10 -7.41 -7.50 4.34
N ALA A 11 -6.71 -8.41 3.66
CA ALA A 11 -5.55 -8.08 2.84
C ALA A 11 -5.92 -7.07 1.74
N PHE A 12 -7.07 -7.25 1.08
CA PHE A 12 -7.56 -6.31 0.07
C PHE A 12 -7.81 -4.91 0.64
N HIS A 13 -8.50 -4.79 1.79
CA HIS A 13 -8.73 -3.50 2.43
C HIS A 13 -7.43 -2.83 2.90
N ALA A 14 -6.49 -3.60 3.44
CA ALA A 14 -5.19 -3.08 3.89
C ALA A 14 -4.36 -2.55 2.71
N GLY A 15 -4.26 -3.30 1.62
CA GLY A 15 -3.57 -2.86 0.40
C GLY A 15 -4.23 -1.63 -0.22
N SER A 16 -5.56 -1.59 -0.26
CA SER A 16 -6.31 -0.43 -0.75
C SER A 16 -6.08 0.81 0.13
N HIS A 17 -6.05 0.63 1.45
CA HIS A 17 -5.76 1.72 2.39
C HIS A 17 -4.36 2.28 2.20
N LEU A 18 -3.36 1.41 1.99
CA LEU A 18 -1.99 1.80 1.69
C LEU A 18 -1.92 2.64 0.40
N ALA A 19 -2.60 2.22 -0.66
CA ALA A 19 -2.67 2.97 -1.92
C ALA A 19 -3.29 4.36 -1.74
N VAL A 20 -4.39 4.47 -0.98
CA VAL A 20 -5.02 5.77 -0.68
C VAL A 20 -4.10 6.68 0.13
N LEU A 21 -3.36 6.15 1.11
CA LEU A 21 -2.38 6.93 1.86
C LEU A 21 -1.27 7.44 0.94
N TRP A 22 -0.79 6.61 0.01
CA TRP A 22 0.24 6.98 -0.96
C TRP A 22 -0.22 8.10 -1.90
N GLU A 23 -1.43 8.00 -2.45
CA GLU A 23 -2.05 9.04 -3.27
C GLU A 23 -2.23 10.36 -2.50
N ARG A 24 -2.74 10.29 -1.26
CA ARG A 24 -2.93 11.47 -0.39
C ARG A 24 -1.62 12.14 0.01
N ALA A 25 -0.54 11.37 0.15
CA ALA A 25 0.79 11.90 0.37
C ALA A 25 1.33 12.67 -0.87
N GLY A 26 0.65 12.56 -2.02
CA GLY A 26 1.06 13.17 -3.27
C GLY A 26 2.35 12.56 -3.81
N ILE A 27 2.63 11.29 -3.48
CA ILE A 27 3.82 10.58 -3.96
C ILE A 27 3.44 9.99 -5.32
N ALA A 28 3.86 10.65 -6.39
CA ALA A 28 3.53 10.22 -7.74
C ALA A 28 4.13 8.83 -8.03
N VAL A 29 3.30 7.94 -8.57
CA VAL A 29 3.76 6.73 -9.26
C VAL A 29 3.86 7.09 -10.75
N PRO A 30 4.90 6.66 -11.49
CA PRO A 30 5.02 6.97 -12.93
C PRO A 30 3.81 6.56 -13.78
N SER A 31 2.93 5.67 -13.27
CA SER A 31 1.75 5.15 -13.97
C SER A 31 0.42 5.84 -13.63
N SER A 32 0.36 6.80 -12.69
CA SER A 32 -0.93 7.39 -12.29
C SER A 32 -1.37 8.52 -13.24
N ALA A 33 -2.10 8.18 -14.29
CA ALA A 33 -2.82 9.13 -15.16
C ALA A 33 -3.82 10.03 -14.40
N ASN A 34 -4.10 9.72 -13.13
CA ASN A 34 -5.02 10.48 -12.28
C ASN A 34 -4.39 11.69 -11.57
N PHE A 35 -3.08 11.94 -11.76
CA PHE A 35 -2.40 13.12 -11.19
C PHE A 35 -3.04 14.46 -11.62
N LEU A 36 -3.77 14.49 -12.74
CA LEU A 36 -4.37 15.70 -13.30
C LEU A 36 -5.87 15.89 -12.99
N ARG A 37 -6.55 14.94 -12.34
CA ARG A 37 -7.99 15.02 -12.05
C ARG A 37 -8.27 15.26 -10.56
N GLY A 38 -7.65 16.29 -10.00
CA GLY A 38 -7.84 16.66 -8.60
C GLY A 38 -7.29 18.01 -8.16
N THR A 39 -6.43 18.66 -8.95
CA THR A 39 -5.88 19.99 -8.62
C THR A 39 -6.79 21.13 -9.07
N GLY A 40 -8.10 20.97 -8.85
CA GLY A 40 -9.11 22.01 -9.05
C GLY A 40 -9.44 22.73 -7.75
N SER A 41 -8.47 23.41 -7.13
CA SER A 41 -8.69 24.43 -6.11
C SER A 41 -7.35 25.09 -5.78
N GLY A 42 -7.33 26.43 -5.73
CA GLY A 42 -6.12 27.24 -5.63
C GLY A 42 -5.20 26.86 -4.46
N TYR A 43 -3.91 26.76 -4.76
CA TYR A 43 -2.87 26.60 -3.75
C TYR A 43 -2.80 27.85 -2.88
N ALA A 44 -3.36 27.77 -1.67
CA ALA A 44 -2.95 28.60 -0.55
C ALA A 44 -1.74 27.94 0.13
N THR A 45 -0.72 28.73 0.39
CA THR A 45 0.55 28.38 1.04
C THR A 45 0.36 27.51 2.30
N GLY A 46 0.90 26.29 2.25
CA GLY A 46 0.89 25.30 3.33
C GLY A 46 0.70 23.90 2.76
N ILE A 47 1.56 22.94 3.10
CA ILE A 47 1.25 21.53 2.81
C ILE A 47 -0.06 21.26 3.53
N SER A 48 -1.13 20.91 2.80
CA SER A 48 -2.42 20.62 3.42
C SER A 48 -2.24 19.59 4.53
N ASP A 49 -2.83 19.81 5.72
CA ASP A 49 -2.63 18.96 6.89
C ASP A 49 -2.85 17.47 6.57
N GLY A 50 -3.79 17.17 5.68
CA GLY A 50 -4.06 15.82 5.21
C GLY A 50 -2.88 15.14 4.50
N ARG A 51 -2.05 15.88 3.75
CA ARG A 51 -0.84 15.35 3.11
C ARG A 51 0.25 15.07 4.12
N VAL A 52 0.46 15.96 5.10
CA VAL A 52 1.44 15.75 6.18
C VAL A 52 1.07 14.50 6.99
N VAL A 53 -0.22 14.37 7.35
CA VAL A 53 -0.72 13.20 8.08
C VAL A 53 -0.55 11.91 7.28
N ALA A 54 -0.80 11.93 5.96
CA ALA A 54 -0.58 10.77 5.11
C ALA A 54 0.91 10.37 5.03
N MET A 55 1.80 11.35 4.87
CA MET A 55 3.25 11.11 4.87
C MET A 55 3.74 10.56 6.21
N ASP A 56 3.23 11.06 7.33
CA ASP A 56 3.60 10.58 8.66
C ASP A 56 3.17 9.13 8.86
N LYS A 57 1.94 8.78 8.48
CA LYS A 57 1.45 7.39 8.49
C LYS A 57 2.29 6.46 7.61
N LEU A 58 2.69 6.89 6.41
CA LEU A 58 3.56 6.11 5.54
C LEU A 58 4.97 5.91 6.13
N LYS A 59 5.52 6.93 6.80
CA LYS A 59 6.79 6.82 7.52
C LYS A 59 6.70 5.83 8.68
N GLY A 60 5.62 5.90 9.46
CA GLY A 60 5.32 4.94 10.54
C GLY A 60 5.22 3.51 10.00
N PHE A 61 4.43 3.31 8.94
CA PHE A 61 4.29 2.04 8.25
C PHE A 61 5.66 1.47 7.81
N ALA A 62 6.47 2.24 7.09
CA ALA A 62 7.77 1.76 6.60
C ALA A 62 8.74 1.43 7.75
N LYS A 63 8.66 2.16 8.87
CA LYS A 63 9.46 1.91 10.07
C LYS A 63 9.06 0.60 10.77
N GLU A 64 7.76 0.35 10.90
CA GLU A 64 7.24 -0.83 11.61
C GLU A 64 7.34 -2.11 10.77
N MET A 65 7.02 -2.03 9.47
CA MET A 65 7.08 -3.17 8.56
C MET A 65 8.52 -3.54 8.16
N GLY A 66 9.44 -2.57 8.24
CA GLY A 66 10.77 -2.68 7.68
C GLY A 66 10.80 -2.39 6.17
N ARG A 67 12.00 -2.06 5.68
CA ARG A 67 12.19 -1.54 4.32
C ARG A 67 11.79 -2.53 3.23
N ALA A 68 12.17 -3.80 3.35
CA ALA A 68 11.95 -4.77 2.28
C ALA A 68 10.46 -5.15 2.12
N PRO A 69 9.69 -5.43 3.20
CA PRO A 69 8.24 -5.63 3.09
C PRO A 69 7.51 -4.39 2.59
N ALA A 70 7.88 -3.19 3.07
CA ALA A 70 7.27 -1.95 2.63
C ALA A 70 7.48 -1.70 1.12
N ASP A 71 8.69 -1.89 0.60
CA ASP A 71 8.99 -1.72 -0.83
C ASP A 71 8.17 -2.67 -1.71
N ARG A 72 8.07 -3.95 -1.33
CA ARG A 72 7.25 -4.93 -2.05
C ARG A 72 5.75 -4.60 -2.02
N LEU A 73 5.24 -4.13 -0.88
CA LEU A 73 3.83 -3.74 -0.76
C LEU A 73 3.52 -2.47 -1.56
N ILE A 74 4.47 -1.54 -1.68
CA ILE A 74 4.33 -0.39 -2.58
C ILE A 74 4.31 -0.88 -4.03
N ASP A 75 5.26 -1.72 -4.45
CA ASP A 75 5.26 -2.28 -5.80
C ASP A 75 3.94 -3.00 -6.13
N TYR A 76 3.43 -3.79 -5.19
CA TYR A 76 2.24 -4.59 -5.38
C TYR A 76 0.93 -3.77 -5.33
N CYS A 77 0.70 -3.04 -4.23
CA CYS A 77 -0.56 -2.35 -3.98
C CYS A 77 -0.66 -0.97 -4.63
N VAL A 78 0.49 -0.32 -4.89
CA VAL A 78 0.54 1.06 -5.39
C VAL A 78 0.95 1.10 -6.85
N ALA A 79 2.03 0.41 -7.22
CA ALA A 79 2.50 0.39 -8.61
C ALA A 79 1.80 -0.67 -9.48
N GLY A 80 1.04 -1.60 -8.88
CA GLY A 80 0.29 -2.62 -9.59
C GLY A 80 1.17 -3.71 -10.22
N LEU A 81 2.40 -3.89 -9.71
CA LEU A 81 3.29 -4.94 -10.20
C LEU A 81 2.76 -6.31 -9.79
N THR A 82 2.92 -7.28 -10.69
CA THR A 82 2.58 -8.68 -10.42
C THR A 82 3.64 -9.36 -9.56
N THR A 83 3.28 -10.47 -8.92
CA THR A 83 4.21 -11.30 -8.14
C THR A 83 5.46 -11.68 -8.94
N ALA A 84 5.32 -12.00 -10.23
CA ALA A 84 6.43 -12.31 -11.12
C ALA A 84 7.37 -11.11 -11.34
N GLN A 85 6.81 -9.91 -11.55
CA GLN A 85 7.59 -8.68 -11.75
C GLN A 85 8.35 -8.29 -10.48
N ILE A 86 7.71 -8.43 -9.32
CA ILE A 86 8.35 -8.17 -8.01
C ILE A 86 9.45 -9.20 -7.76
N ALA A 87 9.19 -10.50 -8.02
CA ALA A 87 10.20 -11.54 -7.90
C ALA A 87 11.45 -11.22 -8.73
N MET A 88 11.26 -10.79 -9.98
CA MET A 88 12.35 -10.36 -10.85
C MET A 88 13.13 -9.15 -10.30
N LYS A 89 12.43 -8.10 -9.81
CA LYS A 89 13.05 -6.92 -9.19
C LYS A 89 13.94 -7.28 -7.99
N HIS A 90 13.56 -8.31 -7.23
CA HIS A 90 14.27 -8.76 -6.03
C HIS A 90 15.18 -9.98 -6.24
N GLY A 91 15.35 -10.47 -7.48
CA GLY A 91 16.22 -11.63 -7.77
C GLY A 91 15.72 -12.96 -7.20
N ALA A 92 14.41 -13.11 -6.99
CA ALA A 92 13.77 -14.31 -6.45
C ALA A 92 12.93 -15.04 -7.52
N LYS A 93 12.52 -16.28 -7.25
CA LYS A 93 11.53 -16.97 -8.10
C LYS A 93 10.11 -16.56 -7.70
N GLU A 94 9.20 -16.52 -8.66
CA GLU A 94 7.79 -16.16 -8.42
C GLU A 94 7.15 -17.03 -7.32
N ARG A 95 7.43 -18.34 -7.34
CA ARG A 95 6.94 -19.31 -6.33
C ARG A 95 7.40 -18.98 -4.91
N GLU A 96 8.54 -18.31 -4.75
CA GLU A 96 9.09 -17.89 -3.46
C GLU A 96 8.50 -16.55 -3.04
N MET A 97 8.16 -15.69 -4.01
CA MET A 97 7.62 -14.35 -3.76
C MET A 97 6.13 -14.37 -3.35
N ALA A 98 5.32 -15.28 -3.89
CA ALA A 98 3.91 -15.40 -3.54
C ALA A 98 3.65 -15.56 -2.02
N PRO A 99 4.27 -16.52 -1.30
CA PRO A 99 4.07 -16.64 0.14
C PRO A 99 4.63 -15.45 0.93
N VAL A 100 5.70 -14.81 0.44
CA VAL A 100 6.26 -13.59 1.04
C VAL A 100 5.26 -12.44 0.95
N LEU A 101 4.67 -12.20 -0.23
CA LEU A 101 3.64 -11.16 -0.41
C LEU A 101 2.39 -11.44 0.42
N HIS A 102 1.97 -12.69 0.56
CA HIS A 102 0.88 -13.05 1.46
C HIS A 102 1.20 -12.71 2.93
N HIS A 103 2.41 -12.98 3.38
CA HIS A 103 2.85 -12.63 4.72
C HIS A 103 2.94 -11.10 4.92
N ASP A 104 3.48 -10.38 3.94
CA ASP A 104 3.56 -8.92 3.95
C ASP A 104 2.15 -8.29 4.01
N LEU A 105 1.19 -8.80 3.23
CA LEU A 105 -0.20 -8.33 3.22
C LEU A 105 -0.91 -8.60 4.54
N ARG A 106 -0.65 -9.74 5.19
CA ARG A 106 -1.19 -10.02 6.53
C ARG A 106 -0.64 -9.03 7.55
N SER A 107 0.68 -8.83 7.53
CA SER A 107 1.36 -7.87 8.42
C SER A 107 0.87 -6.43 8.18
N CYS A 108 0.59 -6.08 6.92
CA CYS A 108 -0.03 -4.80 6.55
C CYS A 108 -1.45 -4.65 7.12
N ALA A 109 -2.25 -5.72 7.07
CA ALA A 109 -3.57 -5.74 7.69
C ALA A 109 -3.50 -5.61 9.22
N GLU A 110 -2.50 -6.21 9.87
CA GLU A 110 -2.23 -6.07 11.31
C GLU A 110 -1.88 -4.63 11.66
N HIS A 111 -0.92 -4.03 10.95
CA HIS A 111 -0.49 -2.65 11.16
C HIS A 111 -1.65 -1.66 11.06
N PHE A 112 -2.50 -1.78 10.03
CA PHE A 112 -3.66 -0.91 9.85
C PHE A 112 -4.92 -1.36 10.62
N ASN A 113 -4.81 -2.37 11.48
CA ASN A 113 -5.92 -2.91 12.29
C ASN A 113 -7.12 -3.43 11.47
N PHE A 114 -6.89 -3.96 10.27
CA PHE A 114 -7.91 -4.64 9.48
C PHE A 114 -8.12 -6.11 9.88
N VAL A 115 -7.34 -6.63 10.84
CA VAL A 115 -7.53 -7.97 11.42
C VAL A 115 -8.57 -7.88 12.52
N THR A 116 -9.79 -8.31 12.22
CA THR A 116 -10.99 -8.16 13.09
C THR A 116 -10.74 -8.40 14.58
N GLY A 117 -11.24 -7.49 15.43
CA GLY A 117 -11.72 -7.83 16.78
C GLY A 117 -11.06 -7.11 17.95
N ARG A 118 -11.22 -5.79 18.08
CA ARG A 118 -11.46 -5.23 19.42
C ARG A 118 -12.97 -5.11 19.60
N ARG A 119 -13.50 -5.89 20.55
CA ARG A 119 -14.76 -5.58 21.24
C ARG A 119 -14.65 -4.21 21.91
#